data_AF-A0A0H3E910-F1
#
_entry.id   AF-A0A0H3E910-F1
#
_cell.length_a   1.000
_cell.length_b   1.000
_cell.length_c   1.000
_cell.angle_alpha   90.00
_cell.angle_beta   90.00
_cell.angle_gamma   90.00
#
_symmetry.space_group_name_H-M   'P 1'
#
loop_
_entity.id
_entity.type
_entity.pdbx_description
1 polymer ?
#
loop_
_entity_poly.entity_id
_entity_poly.type
_entity_poly.pdbx_seq_one_letter_code
_entity_poly.pdbx_strand_id
1 'polypeptide(L)'
;MSGNDDRHGGDDGFDDDIHFSDEELEAALDGFEKEFRDSNAAAGEPANDAAADSPADDAGAADSGQAQEADTAAAFDDELQGLLGNKAKAAVLITRVASARLLAAFCQLSDVSADCIGSAEGAVAILRNLDGDGPEVAARDLTIVVSGMSLVLAVNRADKLEATVYLQGKPGQTIAPPLLFTSTAPFVEDLLLGITDEDGLIGTGMKVEQSADLDHDQAMAVIAEHTKFGRGSSRIE
;
A
#
# COMPACT_ATOMS: atom_id res chain seq x y z
N MET A 1 59.16 -61.97 -10.38
CA MET A 1 58.91 -62.00 -8.92
C MET A 1 58.06 -60.76 -8.65
N SER A 2 56.73 -60.93 -8.68
CA SER A 2 55.84 -60.96 -7.49
C SER A 2 55.66 -59.55 -6.89
N GLY A 3 54.47 -58.98 -6.72
CA GLY A 3 53.09 -59.46 -6.91
C GLY A 3 52.09 -58.33 -6.55
N ASN A 4 50.80 -58.60 -6.81
CA ASN A 4 49.54 -58.16 -6.15
C ASN A 4 49.63 -57.16 -4.96
N ASP A 5 48.65 -56.31 -4.63
CA ASP A 5 47.21 -56.37 -4.85
C ASP A 5 46.55 -55.02 -4.49
N ASP A 6 45.31 -54.91 -4.95
CA ASP A 6 44.22 -53.97 -4.66
C ASP A 6 44.12 -53.41 -3.23
N ARG A 7 43.65 -52.14 -3.15
CA ARG A 7 42.88 -51.52 -2.04
C ARG A 7 42.33 -50.16 -2.53
N HIS A 8 41.08 -50.11 -3.00
CA HIS A 8 39.88 -49.65 -2.29
C HIS A 8 39.99 -48.25 -1.65
N GLY A 9 39.11 -47.33 -2.08
CA GLY A 9 38.90 -46.03 -1.44
C GLY A 9 38.20 -45.00 -2.32
N GLY A 10 37.13 -45.38 -3.03
CA GLY A 10 36.11 -44.42 -3.46
C GLY A 10 35.09 -44.33 -2.33
N ASP A 11 35.11 -43.21 -1.60
CA ASP A 11 34.13 -42.87 -0.58
C ASP A 11 33.48 -41.56 -1.01
N ASP A 12 32.63 -41.67 -2.01
CA ASP A 12 31.58 -40.73 -2.36
C ASP A 12 30.39 -40.99 -1.45
N GLY A 13 30.51 -40.48 -0.21
CA GLY A 13 29.47 -40.46 0.81
C GLY A 13 28.31 -39.52 0.47
N PHE A 14 27.55 -39.86 -0.57
CA PHE A 14 26.16 -39.45 -0.73
C PHE A 14 25.32 -40.73 -0.71
N ASP A 15 24.82 -41.08 0.49
CA ASP A 15 23.75 -42.07 0.66
C ASP A 15 22.49 -41.57 -0.06
N ASP A 16 22.32 -42.01 -1.31
CA ASP A 16 21.18 -41.64 -2.17
C ASP A 16 20.07 -42.71 -2.17
N ASP A 17 20.02 -43.59 -1.17
CA ASP A 17 19.06 -44.71 -1.09
C ASP A 17 18.22 -44.69 0.20
N ILE A 18 17.53 -43.57 0.46
CA ILE A 18 16.33 -43.59 1.33
C ILE A 18 15.13 -43.98 0.46
N HIS A 19 15.12 -45.22 -0.02
CA HIS A 19 13.95 -45.79 -0.69
C HIS A 19 12.90 -46.14 0.36
N PHE A 20 11.97 -45.20 0.60
CA PHE A 20 10.73 -45.49 1.32
C PHE A 20 10.03 -46.65 0.61
N SER A 21 9.71 -47.71 1.35
CA SER A 21 8.85 -48.75 0.80
C SER A 21 7.43 -48.19 0.62
N ASP A 22 6.75 -48.55 -0.47
CA ASP A 22 5.36 -48.09 -0.73
C ASP A 22 4.44 -48.33 0.48
N GLU A 23 4.72 -49.39 1.25
CA GLU A 23 3.98 -49.77 2.44
C GLU A 23 4.22 -48.84 3.65
N GLU A 24 5.42 -48.25 3.76
CA GLU A 24 5.73 -47.27 4.80
C GLU A 24 5.13 -45.89 4.47
N LEU A 25 5.07 -45.55 3.18
CA LEU A 25 4.39 -44.37 2.68
C LEU A 25 2.87 -44.48 2.92
N GLU A 26 2.28 -45.64 2.64
CA GLU A 26 0.85 -45.89 2.84
C GLU A 26 0.48 -45.87 4.33
N ALA A 27 1.32 -46.44 5.20
CA ALA A 27 1.14 -46.35 6.65
C ALA A 27 1.25 -44.91 7.19
N ALA A 28 2.14 -44.09 6.62
CA ALA A 28 2.26 -42.68 6.98
C ALA A 28 1.04 -41.85 6.52
N LEU A 29 0.51 -42.14 5.33
CA LEU A 29 -0.70 -41.51 4.81
C LEU A 29 -1.95 -41.91 5.62
N ASP A 30 -2.08 -43.19 5.98
CA ASP A 30 -3.18 -43.69 6.83
C ASP A 30 -3.12 -43.08 8.24
N GLY A 31 -1.91 -42.90 8.80
CA GLY A 31 -1.70 -42.22 10.07
C GLY A 31 -2.18 -40.77 10.04
N PHE A 32 -1.87 -40.06 8.95
CA PHE A 32 -2.28 -38.68 8.73
C PHE A 32 -3.80 -38.54 8.55
N GLU A 33 -4.42 -39.41 7.73
CA GLU A 33 -5.87 -39.41 7.52
C GLU A 33 -6.66 -39.74 8.80
N LYS A 34 -6.10 -40.58 9.65
CA LYS A 34 -6.71 -40.94 10.94
C LYS A 34 -6.62 -39.80 11.94
N GLU A 35 -5.50 -39.08 11.97
CA GLU A 35 -5.32 -37.88 12.82
C GLU A 35 -6.26 -36.74 12.40
N PHE A 36 -6.52 -36.59 11.09
CA PHE A 36 -7.49 -35.60 10.59
C PHE A 36 -8.93 -35.98 10.93
N ARG A 37 -9.29 -37.27 10.85
CA ARG A 37 -10.61 -37.78 11.25
C ARG A 37 -10.85 -37.68 12.75
N ASP A 38 -9.85 -37.96 13.58
CA ASP A 38 -9.93 -37.84 15.03
C ASP A 38 -10.00 -36.35 15.47
N SER A 39 -9.31 -35.45 14.75
CA SER A 39 -9.40 -34.00 14.97
C SER A 39 -10.78 -33.43 14.59
N ASN A 40 -11.39 -33.94 13.52
CA ASN A 40 -12.73 -33.55 13.09
C ASN A 40 -13.85 -34.17 13.95
N ALA A 41 -13.57 -35.26 14.68
CA ALA A 41 -14.50 -35.86 15.64
C ALA A 41 -14.45 -35.18 17.03
N ALA A 42 -13.34 -34.52 17.38
CA ALA A 42 -13.18 -33.77 18.63
C ALA A 42 -13.71 -32.33 18.54
N ALA A 43 -13.80 -31.76 17.34
CA ALA A 43 -14.53 -30.53 17.06
C ALA A 43 -15.96 -30.89 16.61
N GLY A 44 -16.85 -31.11 17.57
CA GLY A 44 -18.23 -31.47 17.26
C GLY A 44 -18.93 -30.39 16.46
N GLU A 45 -19.44 -30.75 15.27
CA GLU A 45 -20.63 -30.16 14.64
C GLU A 45 -21.28 -31.19 13.66
N PRO A 46 -22.57 -31.04 13.31
CA PRO A 46 -23.48 -32.15 13.09
C PRO A 46 -23.32 -32.85 11.72
N ALA A 47 -23.75 -34.11 11.70
CA ALA A 47 -23.80 -34.99 10.54
C ALA A 47 -24.59 -34.38 9.38
N ASN A 48 -24.00 -34.41 8.18
CA ASN A 48 -24.71 -34.24 6.92
C ASN A 48 -24.55 -35.52 6.09
N ASP A 49 -25.49 -36.45 6.28
CA ASP A 49 -25.67 -37.61 5.42
C ASP A 49 -26.36 -37.19 4.13
N ALA A 50 -25.74 -37.52 3.00
CA ALA A 50 -26.33 -37.38 1.68
C ALA A 50 -27.42 -38.43 1.46
N ALA A 51 -28.68 -38.02 1.25
CA ALA A 51 -29.56 -38.59 0.23
C ALA A 51 -30.92 -37.86 0.09
N ALA A 52 -31.21 -37.49 -1.16
CA ALA A 52 -32.52 -37.48 -1.83
C ALA A 52 -33.51 -36.29 -1.64
N ASP A 53 -33.69 -35.59 -2.77
CA ASP A 53 -34.97 -35.26 -3.43
C ASP A 53 -35.71 -33.92 -3.14
N SER A 54 -35.37 -32.90 -3.95
CA SER A 54 -36.22 -31.88 -4.60
C SER A 54 -37.05 -30.87 -3.71
N PRO A 55 -37.67 -29.81 -4.27
CA PRO A 55 -37.26 -28.42 -4.03
C PRO A 55 -38.33 -27.57 -3.29
N ALA A 56 -37.90 -26.43 -2.72
CA ALA A 56 -38.61 -25.14 -2.58
C ALA A 56 -38.33 -24.46 -1.23
N ASP A 57 -37.98 -23.17 -1.34
CA ASP A 57 -38.22 -22.05 -0.43
C ASP A 57 -38.18 -22.29 1.09
N ASP A 58 -37.14 -21.77 1.74
CA ASP A 58 -37.37 -20.78 2.80
C ASP A 58 -36.15 -19.88 2.99
N ALA A 59 -36.43 -18.60 3.24
CA ALA A 59 -35.50 -17.51 3.31
C ALA A 59 -34.78 -17.42 4.66
N GLY A 60 -33.54 -16.92 4.61
CA GLY A 60 -33.01 -16.10 5.69
C GLY A 60 -31.76 -16.63 6.40
N ALA A 61 -30.76 -15.74 6.42
CA ALA A 61 -29.61 -15.69 7.32
C ALA A 61 -28.38 -16.55 6.96
N ALA A 62 -27.49 -15.97 6.14
CA ALA A 62 -26.03 -15.99 6.34
C ALA A 62 -25.34 -15.07 5.33
N ASP A 63 -25.40 -13.74 5.54
CA ASP A 63 -24.72 -12.73 4.69
C ASP A 63 -23.57 -12.01 5.43
N SER A 64 -23.11 -12.55 6.56
CA SER A 64 -22.09 -11.88 7.40
C SER A 64 -20.73 -12.59 7.46
N GLY A 65 -20.56 -13.72 6.79
CA GLY A 65 -19.28 -14.46 6.75
C GLY A 65 -18.42 -14.14 5.52
N GLN A 66 -19.04 -13.93 4.35
CA GLN A 66 -18.33 -13.75 3.08
C GLN A 66 -17.66 -12.37 2.95
N ALA A 67 -18.19 -11.34 3.60
CA ALA A 67 -17.62 -10.00 3.56
C ALA A 67 -16.27 -9.91 4.31
N GLN A 68 -16.12 -10.65 5.41
CA GLN A 68 -14.92 -10.57 6.26
C GLN A 68 -13.74 -11.39 5.69
N GLU A 69 -14.03 -12.50 5.00
CA GLU A 69 -13.01 -13.25 4.24
C GLU A 69 -12.53 -12.48 3.00
N ALA A 70 -13.42 -11.75 2.32
CA ALA A 70 -13.05 -10.91 1.19
C ALA A 70 -12.18 -9.71 1.59
N ASP A 71 -12.51 -9.05 2.71
CA ASP A 71 -11.73 -7.90 3.22
C ASP A 71 -10.33 -8.33 3.67
N THR A 72 -10.22 -9.48 4.34
CA THR A 72 -8.93 -10.02 4.75
C THR A 72 -8.09 -10.43 3.54
N ALA A 73 -8.67 -11.11 2.56
CA ALA A 73 -7.98 -11.47 1.32
C ALA A 73 -7.50 -10.23 0.55
N ALA A 74 -8.31 -9.17 0.47
CA ALA A 74 -7.93 -7.91 -0.17
C ALA A 74 -6.79 -7.20 0.57
N ALA A 75 -6.81 -7.17 1.91
CA ALA A 75 -5.72 -6.62 2.70
C ALA A 75 -4.41 -7.42 2.54
N PHE A 76 -4.49 -8.76 2.50
CA PHE A 76 -3.32 -9.60 2.22
C PHE A 76 -2.75 -9.39 0.82
N ASP A 77 -3.60 -9.24 -0.20
CA ASP A 77 -3.12 -8.92 -1.55
C ASP A 77 -2.47 -7.53 -1.58
N ASP A 78 -3.03 -6.54 -0.89
CA ASP A 78 -2.44 -5.21 -0.75
C ASP A 78 -1.02 -5.24 -0.15
N GLU A 79 -0.85 -6.01 0.93
CA GLU A 79 0.46 -6.25 1.53
C GLU A 79 1.42 -6.94 0.56
N LEU A 80 0.97 -7.95 -0.18
CA LEU A 80 1.78 -8.65 -1.19
C LEU A 80 2.17 -7.72 -2.34
N GLN A 81 1.26 -6.92 -2.88
CA GLN A 81 1.57 -5.93 -3.91
C GLN A 81 2.52 -4.85 -3.38
N GLY A 82 2.37 -4.48 -2.11
CA GLY A 82 3.28 -3.61 -1.37
C GLY A 82 4.70 -4.19 -1.28
N LEU A 83 4.82 -5.48 -0.97
CA LEU A 83 6.10 -6.21 -0.91
C LEU A 83 6.72 -6.44 -2.29
N LEU A 84 5.90 -6.68 -3.31
CA LEU A 84 6.34 -6.82 -4.70
C LEU A 84 6.73 -5.47 -5.32
N GLY A 85 6.31 -4.36 -4.72
CA GLY A 85 6.54 -2.99 -5.20
C GLY A 85 5.57 -2.53 -6.30
N ASN A 86 4.58 -3.35 -6.64
CA ASN A 86 3.53 -3.03 -7.62
C ASN A 86 2.54 -2.00 -7.09
N LYS A 87 2.43 -1.90 -5.76
CA LYS A 87 1.67 -0.87 -5.06
C LYS A 87 2.56 -0.21 -4.01
N ALA A 88 2.43 1.10 -3.84
CA ALA A 88 3.08 1.79 -2.75
C ALA A 88 2.36 1.50 -1.42
N LYS A 89 3.11 1.31 -0.33
CA LYS A 89 2.55 1.26 1.02
C LYS A 89 2.06 2.64 1.46
N ALA A 90 2.74 3.69 1.03
CA ALA A 90 2.37 5.08 1.25
C ALA A 90 2.97 5.97 0.16
N ALA A 91 2.25 7.02 -0.22
CA ALA A 91 2.79 8.05 -1.09
C ALA A 91 2.27 9.44 -0.71
N VAL A 92 3.16 10.42 -0.67
CA VAL A 92 2.82 11.80 -0.33
C VAL A 92 3.48 12.81 -1.27
N LEU A 93 2.76 13.90 -1.54
CA LEU A 93 3.30 15.09 -2.19
C LEU A 93 3.55 16.15 -1.14
N ILE A 94 4.82 16.49 -0.93
CA ILE A 94 5.24 17.51 0.02
C ILE A 94 5.47 18.81 -0.75
N THR A 95 4.74 19.85 -0.39
CA THR A 95 4.78 21.15 -1.06
C THR A 95 5.10 22.26 -0.07
N ARG A 96 5.57 23.41 -0.59
CA ARG A 96 5.68 24.65 0.20
C ARG A 96 4.43 25.53 0.12
N VAL A 97 3.30 24.95 -0.30
CA VAL A 97 2.03 25.69 -0.38
C VAL A 97 1.56 25.99 1.04
N ALA A 98 1.14 27.23 1.28
CA ALA A 98 0.81 27.70 2.63
C ALA A 98 -0.53 27.18 3.18
N SER A 99 -1.35 26.53 2.36
CA SER A 99 -2.72 26.13 2.69
C SER A 99 -3.04 24.73 2.16
N ALA A 100 -3.54 23.87 3.05
CA ALA A 100 -4.04 22.54 2.70
C ALA A 100 -5.19 22.61 1.69
N ARG A 101 -6.13 23.55 1.89
CA ARG A 101 -7.28 23.75 0.99
C ARG A 101 -6.85 24.20 -0.40
N LEU A 102 -5.80 25.03 -0.50
CA LEU A 102 -5.25 25.43 -1.78
C LEU A 102 -4.58 24.25 -2.49
N LEU A 103 -3.85 23.42 -1.75
CA LEU A 103 -3.28 22.19 -2.31
C LEU A 103 -4.38 21.23 -2.78
N ALA A 104 -5.44 21.02 -2.00
CA ALA A 104 -6.59 20.21 -2.37
C ALA A 104 -7.25 20.71 -3.66
N ALA A 105 -7.39 22.03 -3.82
CA ALA A 105 -7.91 22.63 -5.06
C ALA A 105 -6.99 22.35 -6.27
N PHE A 106 -5.67 22.39 -6.10
CA PHE A 106 -4.73 22.03 -7.17
C PHE A 106 -4.78 20.54 -7.50
N CYS A 107 -4.87 19.68 -6.49
CA CYS A 107 -5.07 18.24 -6.66
C CYS A 107 -6.34 17.97 -7.46
N GLN A 108 -7.45 18.62 -7.10
CA GLN A 108 -8.73 18.48 -7.82
C GLN A 108 -8.63 18.96 -9.28
N LEU A 109 -7.94 20.08 -9.53
CA LEU A 109 -7.74 20.59 -10.89
C LEU A 109 -6.87 19.65 -11.76
N SER A 110 -6.02 18.85 -11.11
CA SER A 110 -5.08 17.92 -11.75
C SER A 110 -5.58 16.47 -11.76
N ASP A 111 -6.84 16.24 -11.37
CA ASP A 111 -7.43 14.90 -11.24
C ASP A 111 -6.64 13.97 -10.29
N VAL A 112 -6.07 14.56 -9.23
CA VAL A 112 -5.33 13.85 -8.18
C VAL A 112 -6.22 13.67 -6.95
N SER A 113 -6.55 12.41 -6.66
CA SER A 113 -7.26 12.02 -5.44
C SER A 113 -6.32 12.01 -4.24
N ALA A 114 -6.49 12.95 -3.32
CA ALA A 114 -5.62 13.10 -2.17
C ALA A 114 -6.26 13.82 -0.98
N ASP A 115 -5.72 13.52 0.19
CA ASP A 115 -6.07 14.15 1.47
C ASP A 115 -4.98 15.13 1.88
N CYS A 116 -5.33 16.42 1.92
CA CYS A 116 -4.37 17.49 2.11
C CYS A 116 -4.35 17.93 3.57
N ILE A 117 -3.16 17.99 4.14
CA ILE A 117 -2.91 18.40 5.53
C ILE A 117 -1.94 19.58 5.52
N GLY A 118 -2.26 20.59 6.33
CA GLY A 118 -1.44 21.78 6.50
C GLY A 118 -0.44 21.61 7.63
N SER A 119 0.77 22.11 7.46
CA SER A 119 1.81 22.16 8.47
C SER A 119 2.54 23.51 8.45
N ALA A 120 3.46 23.73 9.40
CA ALA A 120 4.29 24.93 9.42
C ALA A 120 5.29 24.97 8.25
N GLU A 121 5.72 23.80 7.78
CA GLU A 121 6.68 23.61 6.69
C GLU A 121 6.02 23.74 5.30
N GLY A 122 4.70 23.60 5.23
CA GLY A 122 3.89 23.66 4.02
C GLY A 122 2.71 22.69 4.06
N ALA A 123 2.10 22.42 2.91
CA ALA A 123 1.00 21.47 2.79
C ALA A 123 1.49 20.14 2.20
N VAL A 124 0.98 19.04 2.75
CA VAL A 124 1.25 17.67 2.31
C VAL A 124 -0.04 17.06 1.78
N ALA A 125 0.00 16.44 0.61
CA ALA A 125 -1.11 15.68 0.07
C ALA A 125 -0.81 14.18 0.17
N ILE A 126 -1.64 13.45 0.89
CA ILE A 126 -1.60 11.99 1.02
C ILE A 126 -2.34 11.41 -0.17
N LEU A 127 -1.65 10.62 -1.01
CA LEU A 127 -2.23 10.11 -2.25
C LEU A 127 -3.07 8.86 -1.98
N ARG A 128 -4.26 8.81 -2.57
CA ARG A 128 -5.14 7.63 -2.48
C ARG A 128 -4.83 6.57 -3.55
N ASN A 129 -4.38 7.01 -4.73
CA ASN A 129 -3.94 6.09 -5.77
C ASN A 129 -2.47 5.70 -5.55
N LEU A 130 -2.25 4.49 -5.08
CA LEU A 130 -0.94 3.93 -4.78
C LEU A 130 -0.50 2.86 -5.80
N ASP A 131 -1.33 2.56 -6.79
CA ASP A 131 -1.12 1.46 -7.73
C ASP A 131 -0.15 1.84 -8.84
N GLY A 132 0.77 0.93 -9.18
CA GLY A 132 1.73 1.12 -10.28
C GLY A 132 2.42 2.47 -10.17
N ASP A 133 2.51 3.22 -11.27
CA ASP A 133 3.11 4.57 -11.31
C ASP A 133 2.12 5.70 -10.92
N GLY A 134 0.99 5.37 -10.29
CA GLY A 134 -0.05 6.34 -9.89
C GLY A 134 0.50 7.56 -9.12
N PRO A 135 1.35 7.37 -8.10
CA PRO A 135 1.98 8.47 -7.39
C PRO A 135 2.85 9.38 -8.26
N GLU A 136 3.61 8.80 -9.18
CA GLU A 136 4.50 9.50 -10.12
C GLU A 136 3.72 10.28 -11.18
N VAL A 137 2.59 9.73 -11.65
CA VAL A 137 1.64 10.41 -12.53
C VAL A 137 1.01 11.61 -11.81
N ALA A 138 0.55 11.43 -10.56
CA ALA A 138 -0.01 12.52 -9.77
C ALA A 138 0.98 13.69 -9.57
N ALA A 139 2.23 13.38 -9.24
CA ALA A 139 3.29 14.39 -9.11
C ALA A 139 3.57 15.13 -10.42
N ARG A 140 3.58 14.40 -11.54
CA ARG A 140 3.76 14.96 -12.88
C ARG A 140 2.61 15.90 -13.23
N ASP A 141 1.38 15.43 -13.12
CA ASP A 141 0.20 16.17 -13.58
C ASP A 141 0.01 17.44 -12.75
N LEU A 142 0.16 17.36 -11.43
CA LEU A 142 0.08 18.51 -10.55
C LEU A 142 1.12 19.59 -10.89
N THR A 143 2.35 19.20 -11.19
CA THR A 143 3.42 20.16 -11.55
C THR A 143 3.34 20.67 -13.00
N ILE A 144 2.55 20.04 -13.86
CA ILE A 144 2.23 20.54 -15.21
C ILE A 144 1.07 21.54 -15.13
N VAL A 145 0.01 21.18 -14.41
CA VAL A 145 -1.20 22.00 -14.27
C VAL A 145 -0.91 23.30 -13.53
N VAL A 146 -0.11 23.23 -12.46
CA VAL A 146 0.26 24.41 -11.67
C VAL A 146 1.63 24.93 -12.08
N SER A 147 1.64 25.91 -12.98
CA SER A 147 2.87 26.49 -13.52
C SER A 147 3.81 27.00 -12.42
N GLY A 148 5.05 26.51 -12.43
CA GLY A 148 6.10 26.90 -11.49
C GLY A 148 6.03 26.21 -10.12
N MET A 149 5.05 25.32 -9.90
CA MET A 149 5.01 24.48 -8.71
C MET A 149 6.17 23.49 -8.73
N SER A 150 6.88 23.42 -7.62
CA SER A 150 7.79 22.33 -7.30
C SER A 150 7.28 21.62 -6.06
N LEU A 151 7.40 20.30 -6.07
CA LEU A 151 7.04 19.44 -4.95
C LEU A 151 8.04 18.29 -4.83
N VAL A 152 8.03 17.64 -3.67
CA VAL A 152 8.72 16.38 -3.47
C VAL A 152 7.67 15.28 -3.42
N LEU A 153 7.78 14.30 -4.30
CA LEU A 153 7.04 13.04 -4.19
C LEU A 153 7.87 12.10 -3.34
N ALA A 154 7.32 11.65 -2.21
CA ALA A 154 7.91 10.58 -1.41
C ALA A 154 7.01 9.35 -1.47
N VAL A 155 7.59 8.22 -1.88
CA VAL A 155 6.90 6.94 -2.05
C VAL A 155 7.63 5.88 -1.24
N ASN A 156 6.90 5.10 -0.45
CA ASN A 156 7.39 3.88 0.15
C ASN A 156 6.85 2.68 -0.64
N ARG A 157 7.74 1.99 -1.38
CA ARG A 157 7.43 0.71 -2.05
C ARG A 157 8.30 -0.37 -1.45
N ALA A 158 7.72 -1.48 -1.01
CA ALA A 158 8.47 -2.60 -0.46
C ALA A 158 9.51 -2.20 0.61
N ASP A 159 9.13 -1.32 1.54
CA ASP A 159 10.01 -0.79 2.62
C ASP A 159 11.21 0.02 2.12
N LYS A 160 11.20 0.40 0.84
CA LYS A 160 12.16 1.30 0.22
C LYS A 160 11.51 2.66 0.01
N LEU A 161 12.02 3.63 0.76
CA LEU A 161 11.58 5.02 0.65
C LEU A 161 12.38 5.77 -0.41
N GLU A 162 11.69 6.30 -1.41
CA GLU A 162 12.25 7.14 -2.45
C GLU A 162 11.57 8.50 -2.42
N ALA A 163 12.37 9.57 -2.37
CA ALA A 163 11.86 10.93 -2.41
C ALA A 163 12.47 11.70 -3.58
N THR A 164 11.65 12.14 -4.52
CA THR A 164 12.11 12.78 -5.76
C THR A 164 11.46 14.15 -5.93
N VAL A 165 12.27 15.15 -6.25
CA VAL A 165 11.79 16.49 -6.58
C VAL A 165 11.17 16.47 -7.97
N TYR A 166 9.95 17.00 -8.11
CA TYR A 166 9.31 17.22 -9.40
C TYR A 166 9.22 18.72 -9.73
N LEU A 167 9.45 19.03 -10.99
CA LEU A 167 9.30 20.37 -11.55
C LEU A 167 8.83 20.26 -13.01
N GLN A 168 7.73 20.93 -13.35
CA GLN A 168 7.18 20.97 -14.72
C GLN A 168 7.02 19.56 -15.34
N GLY A 169 6.49 18.61 -14.57
CA GLY A 169 6.25 17.24 -15.03
C GLY A 169 7.49 16.36 -15.14
N LYS A 170 8.65 16.82 -14.69
CA LYS A 170 9.91 16.07 -14.80
C LYS A 170 10.47 15.73 -13.42
N PRO A 171 10.90 14.48 -13.20
CA PRO A 171 11.65 14.11 -12.01
C PRO A 171 13.05 14.74 -12.06
N GLY A 172 13.51 15.22 -10.92
CA GLY A 172 14.80 15.86 -10.70
C GLY A 172 15.65 15.10 -9.70
N GLN A 173 16.14 15.81 -8.69
CA GLN A 173 17.00 15.23 -7.67
C GLN A 173 16.23 14.31 -6.72
N THR A 174 16.83 13.17 -6.39
CA THR A 174 16.40 12.31 -5.28
C THR A 174 17.00 12.79 -3.96
N ILE A 175 16.18 12.80 -2.90
CA ILE A 175 16.53 13.21 -1.54
C ILE A 175 16.62 11.95 -0.68
N ALA A 176 17.69 11.83 0.10
CA ALA A 176 17.82 10.73 1.04
C ALA A 176 16.79 10.87 2.18
N PRO A 177 16.18 9.77 2.67
CA PRO A 177 15.16 9.82 3.73
C PRO A 177 15.53 10.67 4.95
N PRO A 178 16.76 10.57 5.52
CA PRO A 178 17.12 11.39 6.67
C PRO A 178 17.09 12.89 6.37
N LEU A 179 17.48 13.30 5.15
CA LEU A 179 17.44 14.70 4.73
C LEU A 179 16.01 15.17 4.49
N LEU A 180 15.15 14.31 3.94
CA LEU A 180 13.74 14.61 3.76
C LEU A 180 13.09 14.97 5.11
N PHE A 181 13.18 14.06 6.09
CA PHE A 181 12.50 14.19 7.38
C PHE A 181 12.96 15.38 8.21
N THR A 182 14.21 15.84 8.04
CA THR A 182 14.68 17.08 8.70
C THR A 182 13.98 18.35 8.22
N SER A 183 13.28 18.27 7.08
CA SER A 183 12.72 19.43 6.37
C SER A 183 11.20 19.35 6.16
N THR A 184 10.55 18.31 6.70
CA THR A 184 9.12 18.05 6.58
C THR A 184 8.47 17.99 7.95
N ALA A 185 7.14 18.07 7.99
CA ALA A 185 6.39 17.90 9.23
C ALA A 185 6.61 16.49 9.82
N PRO A 186 6.61 16.32 11.16
CA PRO A 186 6.90 15.03 11.81
C PRO A 186 5.98 13.89 11.36
N PHE A 187 4.69 14.19 11.14
CA PHE A 187 3.72 13.18 10.71
C PHE A 187 4.02 12.56 9.34
N VAL A 188 4.83 13.21 8.52
CA VAL A 188 5.23 12.69 7.20
C VAL A 188 6.11 11.45 7.35
N GLU A 189 6.98 11.44 8.35
CA GLU A 189 7.80 10.27 8.68
C GLU A 189 6.92 9.12 9.16
N ASP A 190 6.03 9.39 10.13
CA ASP A 190 5.13 8.38 10.68
C ASP A 190 4.25 7.76 9.58
N LEU A 191 3.72 8.57 8.67
CA LEU A 191 2.87 8.12 7.57
C LEU A 191 3.66 7.28 6.55
N LEU A 192 4.86 7.72 6.17
CA LEU A 192 5.68 7.00 5.20
C LEU A 192 6.25 5.70 5.76
N LEU A 193 6.44 5.61 7.08
CA LEU A 193 6.85 4.38 7.76
C LEU A 193 5.66 3.47 8.12
N GLY A 194 4.41 3.91 7.89
CA GLY A 194 3.20 3.15 8.24
C GLY A 194 2.94 3.07 9.75
N ILE A 195 3.51 3.98 10.54
CA ILE A 195 3.24 4.10 11.99
C ILE A 195 1.84 4.71 12.22
N THR A 196 1.40 5.58 11.31
CA THR A 196 0.08 6.21 11.32
C THR A 196 -0.50 6.28 9.91
N ASP A 197 -1.81 6.43 9.81
CA ASP A 197 -2.59 6.63 8.59
C ASP A 197 -3.42 7.93 8.67
N GLU A 198 -4.22 8.22 7.65
CA GLU A 198 -5.08 9.41 7.62
C GLU A 198 -6.00 9.49 8.85
N ASP A 199 -6.66 8.37 9.20
CA ASP A 199 -7.59 8.30 10.33
C ASP A 199 -6.88 8.57 11.66
N GLY A 200 -5.67 8.05 11.83
CA GLY A 200 -4.80 8.35 12.96
C GLY A 200 -4.51 9.85 13.07
N LEU A 201 -4.18 10.50 11.96
CA LEU A 201 -3.92 11.93 11.92
C LEU A 201 -5.17 12.76 12.25
N ILE A 202 -6.34 12.39 11.73
CA ILE A 202 -7.63 13.01 12.09
C ILE A 202 -7.91 12.85 13.58
N GLY A 203 -7.62 11.67 14.15
CA GLY A 203 -7.77 11.37 15.58
C GLY A 203 -6.91 12.27 16.47
N THR A 204 -5.77 12.78 15.98
CA THR A 204 -4.93 13.76 16.69
C THR A 204 -5.47 15.20 16.62
N GLY A 205 -6.56 15.44 15.87
CA GLY A 205 -7.17 16.74 15.68
C GLY A 205 -6.62 17.52 14.48
N MET A 206 -5.86 16.88 13.59
CA MET A 206 -5.42 17.52 12.35
C MET A 206 -6.58 17.72 11.38
N LYS A 207 -6.63 18.91 10.77
CA LYS A 207 -7.63 19.22 9.77
C LYS A 207 -7.18 18.67 8.42
N VAL A 208 -7.99 17.78 7.86
CA VAL A 208 -7.82 17.23 6.51
C VAL A 208 -8.75 17.97 5.54
N GLU A 209 -8.24 18.30 4.35
CA GLU A 209 -8.99 18.87 3.23
C GLU A 209 -8.92 17.87 2.08
N GLN A 210 -10.04 17.25 1.73
CA GLN A 210 -10.06 16.23 0.68
C GLN A 210 -10.20 16.91 -0.69
N SER A 211 -9.45 16.45 -1.69
CA SER A 211 -9.63 16.98 -3.06
C SER A 211 -11.03 16.71 -3.61
N ALA A 212 -11.62 15.57 -3.23
CA ALA A 212 -12.96 15.15 -3.63
C ALA A 212 -14.10 16.05 -3.09
N ASP A 213 -13.85 16.83 -2.04
CA ASP A 213 -14.85 17.77 -1.48
C ASP A 213 -15.05 19.01 -2.36
N LEU A 214 -14.16 19.23 -3.33
CA LEU A 214 -14.19 20.37 -4.23
C LEU A 214 -14.65 19.93 -5.62
N ASP A 215 -15.62 20.64 -6.19
CA ASP A 215 -15.83 20.59 -7.63
C ASP A 215 -14.83 21.51 -8.37
N HIS A 216 -14.83 21.45 -9.71
CA HIS A 216 -13.93 22.25 -10.54
C HIS A 216 -14.08 23.78 -10.29
N ASP A 217 -15.31 24.27 -10.18
CA ASP A 217 -15.58 25.70 -10.01
C ASP A 217 -15.18 26.18 -8.61
N GLN A 218 -15.42 25.36 -7.59
CA GLN A 218 -14.99 25.59 -6.22
C GLN A 218 -13.46 25.59 -6.10
N ALA A 219 -12.78 24.65 -6.75
CA ALA A 219 -11.33 24.61 -6.80
C ALA A 219 -10.77 25.90 -7.44
N MET A 220 -11.36 26.33 -8.56
CA MET A 220 -10.98 27.59 -9.21
C MET A 220 -11.26 28.82 -8.33
N ALA A 221 -12.35 28.82 -7.54
CA ALA A 221 -12.66 29.88 -6.59
C ALA A 221 -11.61 29.97 -5.46
N VAL A 222 -11.20 28.83 -4.89
CA VAL A 222 -10.13 28.77 -3.87
C VAL A 222 -8.82 29.31 -4.43
N ILE A 223 -8.44 28.92 -5.65
CA ILE A 223 -7.23 29.42 -6.31
C ILE A 223 -7.32 30.94 -6.55
N ALA A 224 -8.49 31.44 -6.97
CA ALA A 224 -8.70 32.86 -7.17
C ALA A 224 -8.57 33.68 -5.87
N GLU A 225 -9.03 33.15 -4.74
CA GLU A 225 -8.86 33.77 -3.42
C GLU A 225 -7.38 33.92 -3.06
N HIS A 226 -6.59 32.87 -3.29
CA HIS A 226 -5.17 32.84 -2.96
C HIS A 226 -4.27 33.59 -3.96
N THR A 227 -4.69 33.78 -5.21
CA THR A 227 -3.93 34.53 -6.22
C THR A 227 -4.20 36.05 -6.18
N LYS A 228 -5.34 36.48 -5.65
CA LYS A 228 -5.67 37.91 -5.48
C LYS A 228 -4.71 38.63 -4.54
N PHE A 229 -4.12 37.92 -3.57
CA PHE A 229 -3.14 38.50 -2.63
C PHE A 229 -1.79 38.88 -3.28
N GLY A 230 -1.48 38.39 -4.49
CA GLY A 230 -0.23 38.70 -5.20
C GLY A 230 -0.29 39.90 -6.15
N ARG A 231 -1.47 40.46 -6.43
CA ARG A 231 -1.61 41.69 -7.25
C ARG A 231 -1.78 42.88 -6.32
N GLY A 232 -0.66 43.32 -5.76
CA GLY A 232 -0.58 44.55 -5.00
C GLY A 232 -1.24 45.70 -5.74
N SER A 233 -2.13 46.38 -5.04
CA SER A 233 -2.59 47.73 -5.34
C SER A 233 -1.38 48.66 -5.49
N SER A 234 -0.83 48.80 -6.69
CA SER A 234 0.01 49.95 -7.03
C SER A 234 -0.90 51.17 -7.20
N ARG A 235 -1.29 51.75 -6.06
CA ARG A 235 -1.72 53.15 -6.02
C ARG A 235 -0.45 53.98 -6.29
N ILE A 236 -0.29 54.40 -7.54
CA ILE A 236 0.62 55.50 -7.87
C ILE A 236 -0.14 56.76 -7.44
N GLU A 237 0.31 57.38 -6.34
CA GLU A 237 0.06 58.79 -6.07
C GLU A 237 1.01 59.68 -6.87
#